data_AF-A0A3N5MHX8-F1
#
_entry.id   AF-A0A3N5MHX8-F1
#
_cell.length_a   1.000
_cell.length_b   1.000
_cell.length_c   1.000
_cell.angle_alpha   90.00
_cell.angle_beta   90.00
_cell.angle_gamma   90.00
#
_symmetry.space_group_name_H-M   'P 1'
#
loop_
_entity.id
_entity.type
_entity.pdbx_description
1 polymer ?
#
loop_
_entity_poly.entity_id
_entity_poly.type
_entity_poly.pdbx_seq_one_letter_code
_entity_poly.pdbx_strand_id
1 'polypeptide(L)'
;MSGDFWLSCGHHLLDRDPGGGLRLTDEFLKAYLARPELAPPAGACAAERALHAALLARPRQAVPRAQIAAIADADGRENWEVMLAFREQLMRHPTLEAAYLDIVRRNRKFPHLFLNQMVQVILRNILDGSDDAFLLRAAELYFRPQKMTLHGGALISADEETISGLGQRPLSPLVSMLGLPSAAEIDVLSDENAQGYWQRSDVFDLALDLSAGRRGLDALAEVTRRWI
;
A
#
# COMPACT_ATOMS: atom_id res chain seq x y z
N MET A 1 -13.98 12.30 17.96
CA MET A 1 -13.33 11.00 17.69
C MET A 1 -12.76 11.11 16.29
N SER A 2 -11.43 10.97 16.12
CA SER A 2 -10.84 10.88 14.77
C SER A 2 -11.38 9.61 14.09
N GLY A 3 -11.69 9.69 12.80
CA GLY A 3 -12.14 8.54 12.01
C GLY A 3 -10.99 7.57 11.77
N ASP A 4 -11.31 6.28 11.65
CA ASP A 4 -10.31 5.29 11.21
C ASP A 4 -10.13 5.35 9.69
N PHE A 5 -8.94 5.00 9.20
CA PHE A 5 -8.55 5.17 7.78
C PHE A 5 -7.55 4.11 7.32
N TRP A 6 -7.51 3.86 6.00
CA TRP A 6 -6.70 2.82 5.35
C TRP A 6 -6.90 1.45 6.03
N LEU A 7 -8.15 1.05 6.22
CA LEU A 7 -8.50 -0.15 6.99
C LEU A 7 -7.88 -1.41 6.39
N SER A 8 -7.70 -1.42 5.06
CA SER A 8 -7.11 -2.53 4.30
C SER A 8 -5.59 -2.66 4.46
N CYS A 9 -4.87 -1.68 5.03
CA CYS A 9 -3.41 -1.72 5.07
C CYS A 9 -2.84 -2.76 6.07
N GLY A 10 -3.68 -3.25 6.98
CA GLY A 10 -3.30 -4.26 7.98
C GLY A 10 -2.66 -3.68 9.25
N HIS A 11 -2.72 -2.36 9.47
CA HIS A 11 -2.21 -1.73 10.70
C HIS A 11 -2.81 -2.32 11.98
N HIS A 12 -4.11 -2.63 11.98
CA HIS A 12 -4.82 -3.26 13.09
C HIS A 12 -4.36 -4.70 13.41
N LEU A 13 -3.58 -5.32 12.53
CA LEU A 13 -3.00 -6.66 12.75
C LEU A 13 -1.65 -6.58 13.45
N LEU A 14 -1.09 -5.39 13.66
CA LEU A 14 0.23 -5.18 14.24
C LEU A 14 0.13 -4.75 15.70
N ASP A 15 1.17 -5.08 16.46
CA ASP A 15 1.36 -4.54 17.81
C ASP A 15 2.29 -3.32 17.76
N ARG A 16 2.39 -2.58 18.87
CA ARG A 16 3.41 -1.53 19.06
C ARG A 16 4.43 -1.98 20.10
N ASP A 17 5.68 -1.62 19.90
CA ASP A 17 6.71 -1.72 20.93
C ASP A 17 6.63 -0.53 21.91
N PRO A 18 7.41 -0.53 23.01
CA PRO A 18 7.41 0.59 23.96
C PRO A 18 7.84 1.95 23.34
N GLY A 19 8.57 1.93 22.22
CA GLY A 19 8.94 3.12 21.46
C GLY A 19 7.88 3.56 20.45
N GLY A 20 6.76 2.85 20.34
CA GLY A 20 5.68 3.13 19.39
C GLY A 20 5.89 2.52 18.00
N GLY A 21 7.01 1.83 17.76
CA GLY A 21 7.30 1.18 16.49
C GLY A 21 6.47 -0.08 16.28
N LEU A 22 6.16 -0.39 15.03
CA LEU A 22 5.26 -1.48 14.69
C LEU A 22 5.95 -2.84 14.81
N ARG A 23 5.41 -3.72 15.65
CA ARG A 23 5.90 -5.08 15.86
C ARG A 23 5.17 -6.05 14.96
N LEU A 24 5.96 -6.88 14.27
CA LEU A 24 5.45 -7.97 13.46
C LEU A 24 4.65 -8.96 14.34
N THR A 25 3.45 -9.33 13.88
CA THR A 25 2.59 -10.35 14.47
C THR A 25 2.38 -11.50 13.49
N ASP A 26 1.81 -12.60 13.97
CA ASP A 26 1.44 -13.72 13.11
C ASP A 26 0.26 -13.36 12.20
N GLU A 27 -0.69 -12.55 12.67
CA GLU A 27 -1.84 -12.12 11.89
C GLU A 27 -1.44 -11.24 10.71
N PHE A 28 -0.47 -10.34 10.87
CA PHE A 28 0.05 -9.55 9.77
C PHE A 28 0.73 -10.40 8.70
N LEU A 29 1.46 -11.46 9.10
CA LEU A 29 2.04 -12.41 8.15
C LEU A 29 0.97 -13.22 7.40
N LYS A 30 -0.09 -13.64 8.09
CA LYS A 30 -1.23 -14.33 7.46
C LYS A 30 -1.93 -13.46 6.44
N ALA A 31 -2.02 -12.14 6.66
CA ALA A 31 -2.60 -11.22 5.69
C ALA A 31 -1.85 -11.23 4.35
N TYR A 32 -0.53 -11.39 4.34
CA TYR A 32 0.22 -11.62 3.08
C TYR A 32 -0.16 -12.95 2.44
N LEU A 33 -0.23 -14.03 3.21
CA LEU A 33 -0.57 -15.37 2.71
C LEU A 33 -2.01 -15.47 2.18
N ALA A 34 -2.89 -14.57 2.61
CA ALA A 34 -4.27 -14.47 2.14
C ALA A 34 -4.39 -13.71 0.80
N ARG A 35 -3.32 -13.05 0.34
CA ARG A 35 -3.36 -12.31 -0.92
C ARG A 35 -3.46 -13.26 -2.12
N PRO A 36 -4.21 -12.90 -3.17
CA PRO A 36 -4.39 -13.75 -4.35
C PRO A 36 -3.08 -14.19 -5.01
N GLU A 37 -2.03 -13.36 -4.94
CA GLU A 37 -0.71 -13.66 -5.51
C GLU A 37 0.04 -14.77 -4.77
N LEU A 38 -0.32 -15.05 -3.51
CA LEU A 38 0.31 -16.08 -2.66
C LEU A 38 -0.65 -17.21 -2.26
N ALA A 39 -1.95 -17.02 -2.45
CA ALA A 39 -2.95 -18.05 -2.30
C ALA A 39 -2.76 -19.11 -3.41
N PRO A 40 -2.54 -20.40 -3.08
CA PRO A 40 -2.34 -21.43 -4.09
C PRO A 40 -3.54 -21.48 -5.05
N PRO A 41 -3.32 -21.43 -6.38
CA PRO A 41 -4.40 -21.52 -7.34
C PRO A 41 -5.10 -22.89 -7.25
N ALA A 42 -6.29 -23.01 -7.84
CA ALA A 42 -7.04 -24.27 -7.84
C ALA A 42 -6.23 -25.46 -8.40
N GLY A 43 -5.34 -25.20 -9.37
CA GLY A 43 -4.44 -26.18 -9.98
C GLY A 43 -3.09 -26.41 -9.25
N ALA A 44 -2.86 -25.78 -8.10
CA ALA A 44 -1.61 -25.90 -7.35
C ALA A 44 -1.23 -27.37 -7.08
N CYS A 45 0.05 -27.65 -6.91
CA CYS A 45 0.48 -29.00 -6.55
C CYS A 45 0.25 -29.27 -5.04
N ALA A 46 0.33 -30.54 -4.63
CA ALA A 46 0.13 -30.90 -3.22
C ALA A 46 1.18 -30.28 -2.28
N ALA A 47 2.43 -30.15 -2.75
CA ALA A 47 3.51 -29.54 -1.98
C ALA A 47 3.24 -28.07 -1.67
N GLU A 48 2.78 -27.32 -2.66
CA GLU A 48 2.45 -25.90 -2.51
C GLU A 48 1.28 -25.67 -1.55
N ARG A 49 0.19 -26.43 -1.70
CA ARG A 49 -0.95 -26.38 -0.77
C ARG A 49 -0.52 -26.73 0.66
N ALA A 50 0.34 -27.75 0.81
CA ALA A 50 0.84 -28.15 2.12
C ALA A 50 1.72 -27.05 2.75
N LEU A 51 2.59 -26.41 1.96
CA LEU A 51 3.40 -25.29 2.41
C LEU A 51 2.54 -24.12 2.87
N HIS A 52 1.57 -23.70 2.05
CA HIS A 52 0.64 -22.62 2.37
C HIS A 52 -0.15 -22.89 3.66
N ALA A 53 -0.76 -24.07 3.77
CA ALA A 53 -1.52 -24.45 4.96
C ALA A 53 -0.63 -24.49 6.22
N ALA A 54 0.59 -25.00 6.10
CA ALA A 54 1.52 -25.04 7.22
C ALA A 54 1.92 -23.64 7.68
N LEU A 55 2.11 -22.70 6.73
CA LEU A 55 2.44 -21.31 7.04
C LEU A 55 1.25 -20.52 7.57
N LEU A 56 0.02 -20.79 7.14
CA LEU A 56 -1.17 -20.22 7.78
C LEU A 56 -1.29 -20.67 9.24
N ALA A 57 -0.94 -21.93 9.55
CA ALA A 57 -0.96 -22.43 10.92
C ALA A 57 0.18 -21.87 11.77
N ARG A 58 1.39 -21.76 11.21
CA ARG A 58 2.60 -21.28 11.91
C ARG A 58 3.39 -20.32 11.02
N PRO A 59 3.03 -19.03 10.96
CA PRO A 59 3.59 -18.08 9.99
C PRO A 59 5.09 -17.90 10.08
N ARG A 60 5.68 -18.06 11.27
CA ARG A 60 7.12 -17.89 11.52
C ARG A 60 7.93 -19.19 11.44
N GLN A 61 7.32 -20.33 11.11
CA GLN A 61 8.09 -21.57 11.05
C GLN A 61 9.12 -21.54 9.92
N ALA A 62 10.28 -22.17 10.17
CA ALA A 62 11.32 -22.32 9.16
C ALA A 62 10.82 -23.19 7.99
N VAL A 63 11.17 -22.80 6.77
CA VAL A 63 10.83 -23.54 5.54
C VAL A 63 12.14 -24.03 4.90
N PRO A 64 12.41 -25.35 4.92
CA PRO A 64 13.56 -25.93 4.23
C PRO A 64 13.46 -25.74 2.72
N ARG A 65 14.60 -25.50 2.05
CA ARG A 65 14.68 -25.38 0.58
C ARG A 65 14.08 -26.57 -0.16
N ALA A 66 14.18 -27.77 0.40
CA ALA A 66 13.60 -28.99 -0.17
C ALA A 66 12.06 -28.92 -0.27
N GLN A 67 11.37 -28.20 0.62
CA GLN A 67 9.92 -28.03 0.52
C GLN A 67 9.54 -27.12 -0.65
N ILE A 68 10.33 -26.07 -0.91
CA ILE A 68 10.14 -25.19 -2.07
C ILE A 68 10.45 -25.95 -3.36
N ALA A 69 11.56 -26.69 -3.41
CA ALA A 69 11.93 -27.50 -4.58
C ALA A 69 10.91 -28.59 -4.94
N ALA A 70 10.06 -29.00 -4.00
CA ALA A 70 8.98 -29.97 -4.24
C ALA A 70 7.75 -29.35 -4.92
N ILE A 71 7.65 -28.02 -5.00
CA ILE A 71 6.59 -27.34 -5.74
C ILE A 71 6.84 -27.56 -7.23
N ALA A 72 5.84 -28.08 -7.95
CA ALA A 72 5.99 -28.45 -9.36
C ALA A 72 6.15 -27.22 -10.27
N ASP A 73 5.32 -26.20 -10.04
CA ASP A 73 5.32 -24.97 -10.81
C ASP A 73 6.57 -24.12 -10.52
N ALA A 74 7.27 -23.70 -11.58
CA ALA A 74 8.49 -22.90 -11.45
C ALA A 74 8.19 -21.47 -11.00
N ASP A 75 7.11 -20.88 -11.52
CA ASP A 75 6.72 -19.51 -11.19
C ASP A 75 6.23 -19.44 -9.73
N GLY A 76 5.44 -20.43 -9.31
CA GLY A 76 5.07 -20.63 -7.91
C GLY A 76 6.29 -20.74 -6.98
N ARG A 77 7.34 -21.48 -7.36
CA ARG A 77 8.58 -21.56 -6.55
C ARG A 77 9.23 -20.18 -6.36
N GLU A 78 9.36 -19.40 -7.43
CA GLU A 78 9.95 -18.06 -7.37
C GLU A 78 9.14 -17.14 -6.44
N ASN A 79 7.81 -17.15 -6.54
CA ASN A 79 6.93 -16.39 -5.66
C ASN A 79 7.13 -16.76 -4.18
N TRP A 80 7.22 -18.05 -3.87
CA TRP A 80 7.50 -18.53 -2.51
C TRP A 80 8.88 -18.13 -2.01
N GLU A 81 9.91 -18.19 -2.85
CA GLU A 81 11.27 -17.76 -2.48
C GLU A 81 11.31 -16.27 -2.14
N VAL A 82 10.68 -15.42 -2.96
CA VAL A 82 10.59 -13.98 -2.74
C VAL A 82 9.82 -13.66 -1.46
N MET A 83 8.66 -14.28 -1.26
CA MET A 83 7.84 -14.07 -0.05
C MET A 83 8.56 -14.53 1.22
N LEU A 84 9.20 -15.71 1.19
CA LEU A 84 9.94 -16.21 2.35
C LEU A 84 11.16 -15.31 2.65
N ALA A 85 11.89 -14.85 1.64
CA ALA A 85 12.98 -13.90 1.83
C ALA A 85 12.51 -12.60 2.50
N PHE A 86 11.34 -12.08 2.08
CA PHE A 86 10.73 -10.90 2.67
C PHE A 86 10.29 -11.13 4.12
N ARG A 87 9.61 -12.25 4.39
CA ARG A 87 9.22 -12.67 5.74
C ARG A 87 10.42 -12.75 6.68
N GLU A 88 11.50 -13.41 6.25
CA GLU A 88 12.73 -13.51 7.04
C GLU A 88 13.37 -12.14 7.26
N GLN A 89 13.25 -11.20 6.32
CA GLN A 89 13.70 -9.83 6.52
C GLN A 89 12.89 -9.15 7.63
N LEU A 90 11.57 -9.25 7.64
CA LEU A 90 10.73 -8.67 8.69
C LEU A 90 11.05 -9.27 10.06
N MET A 91 11.24 -10.59 10.15
CA MET A 91 11.51 -11.30 11.40
C MET A 91 12.88 -10.98 12.01
N ARG A 92 13.84 -10.45 11.24
CA ARG A 92 15.18 -10.10 11.72
C ARG A 92 15.25 -8.80 12.51
N HIS A 93 14.19 -7.99 12.46
CA HIS A 93 14.18 -6.66 13.07
C HIS A 93 13.08 -6.57 14.13
N PRO A 94 13.29 -5.75 15.18
CA PRO A 94 12.30 -5.58 16.25
C PRO A 94 11.02 -4.90 15.76
N THR A 95 11.11 -4.07 14.72
CA THR A 95 9.98 -3.32 14.16
C THR A 95 9.99 -3.31 12.63
N LEU A 96 8.84 -3.02 12.02
CA LEU A 96 8.71 -2.87 10.57
C LEU A 96 9.51 -1.65 10.07
N GLU A 97 9.58 -0.56 10.83
CA GLU A 97 10.38 0.61 10.51
C GLU A 97 11.87 0.26 10.42
N ALA A 98 12.38 -0.51 11.38
CA ALA A 98 13.77 -0.98 11.37
C ALA A 98 14.04 -1.90 10.17
N ALA A 99 13.09 -2.80 9.83
CA ALA A 99 13.19 -3.63 8.65
C ALA A 99 13.21 -2.81 7.36
N TYR A 100 12.33 -1.81 7.23
CA TYR A 100 12.28 -0.88 6.11
C TYR A 100 13.59 -0.11 5.94
N LEU A 101 14.11 0.46 7.02
CA LEU A 101 15.38 1.19 7.01
C LEU A 101 16.56 0.28 6.59
N ASP A 102 16.62 -0.97 7.05
CA ASP A 102 17.66 -1.92 6.61
C ASP A 102 17.54 -2.24 5.12
N ILE A 103 16.33 -2.44 4.61
CA ILE A 103 16.08 -2.68 3.18
C ILE A 103 16.62 -1.53 2.34
N VAL A 104 16.24 -0.29 2.68
CA VAL A 104 16.63 0.92 1.94
C VAL A 104 18.15 1.16 2.03
N ARG A 105 18.71 1.15 3.24
CA ARG A 105 20.14 1.43 3.47
C ARG A 105 21.07 0.40 2.84
N ARG A 106 20.64 -0.85 2.75
CA ARG A 106 21.40 -1.93 2.10
C ARG A 106 21.01 -2.18 0.66
N ASN A 107 20.11 -1.37 0.07
CA ASN A 107 19.61 -1.52 -1.29
C ASN A 107 19.14 -2.95 -1.61
N ARG A 108 18.46 -3.59 -0.65
CA ARG A 108 17.91 -4.94 -0.84
C ARG A 108 16.77 -4.87 -1.87
N LYS A 109 16.68 -5.87 -2.73
CA LYS A 109 15.66 -5.93 -3.78
C LYS A 109 14.46 -6.74 -3.28
N PHE A 110 13.33 -6.07 -3.15
CA PHE A 110 12.01 -6.67 -2.92
C PHE A 110 11.01 -6.05 -3.90
N PRO A 111 9.93 -6.77 -4.26
CA PRO A 111 8.86 -6.21 -5.06
C PRO A 111 8.31 -4.90 -4.46
N HIS A 112 8.01 -3.92 -5.33
CA HIS A 112 7.46 -2.63 -4.89
C HIS A 112 6.19 -2.78 -4.07
N LEU A 113 5.35 -3.78 -4.37
CA LEU A 113 4.13 -4.08 -3.63
C LEU A 113 4.39 -4.26 -2.11
N PHE A 114 5.48 -4.94 -1.74
CA PHE A 114 5.83 -5.14 -0.33
C PHE A 114 6.32 -3.85 0.32
N LEU A 115 7.16 -3.08 -0.39
CA LEU A 115 7.69 -1.82 0.12
C LEU A 115 6.58 -0.77 0.29
N ASN A 116 5.69 -0.66 -0.70
CA ASN A 116 4.55 0.24 -0.67
C ASN A 116 3.65 -0.08 0.52
N GLN A 117 3.33 -1.36 0.74
CA GLN A 117 2.56 -1.73 1.93
C GLN A 117 3.29 -1.36 3.22
N MET A 118 4.59 -1.68 3.36
CA MET A 118 5.34 -1.30 4.57
C MET A 118 5.26 0.20 4.83
N VAL A 119 5.48 1.02 3.80
CA VAL A 119 5.39 2.48 3.90
C VAL A 119 3.99 2.93 4.29
N GLN A 120 2.95 2.33 3.71
CA GLN A 120 1.55 2.63 4.07
C GLN A 120 1.26 2.35 5.56
N VAL A 121 1.64 1.19 6.08
CA VAL A 121 1.35 0.85 7.49
C VAL A 121 2.19 1.70 8.45
N ILE A 122 3.43 2.03 8.09
CA ILE A 122 4.28 2.93 8.88
C ILE A 122 3.66 4.34 8.91
N LEU A 123 3.23 4.88 7.77
CA LEU A 123 2.53 6.16 7.72
C LEU A 123 1.20 6.12 8.47
N ARG A 124 0.45 5.01 8.40
CA ARG A 124 -0.77 4.83 9.19
C ARG A 124 -0.49 4.95 10.68
N ASN A 125 0.66 4.43 11.13
CA ASN A 125 1.10 4.52 12.51
C ASN A 125 1.56 5.93 12.89
N ILE A 126 2.33 6.59 12.02
CA ILE A 126 2.81 7.98 12.22
C ILE A 126 1.64 8.97 12.31
N LEU A 127 0.59 8.74 11.52
CA LEU A 127 -0.59 9.61 11.43
C LEU A 127 -1.74 9.13 12.31
N ASP A 128 -1.49 8.19 13.22
CA ASP A 128 -2.53 7.69 14.12
C ASP A 128 -3.09 8.80 15.00
N GLY A 129 -4.42 8.90 15.04
CA GLY A 129 -5.14 9.97 15.74
C GLY A 129 -5.20 11.31 14.98
N SER A 130 -4.61 11.43 13.78
CA SER A 130 -4.74 12.63 12.95
C SER A 130 -6.19 12.86 12.53
N ASP A 131 -6.64 14.11 12.58
CA ASP A 131 -7.96 14.57 12.12
C ASP A 131 -7.85 15.47 10.87
N ASP A 132 -6.67 15.60 10.28
CA ASP A 132 -6.44 16.37 9.06
C ASP A 132 -6.39 15.46 7.83
N ALA A 133 -7.45 15.48 7.02
CA ALA A 133 -7.56 14.72 5.77
C ALA A 133 -6.48 15.10 4.75
N PHE A 134 -5.96 16.33 4.77
CA PHE A 134 -4.88 16.72 3.86
C PHE A 134 -3.58 15.98 4.17
N LEU A 135 -3.26 15.76 5.46
CA LEU A 135 -2.10 14.95 5.86
C LEU A 135 -2.25 13.50 5.40
N LEU A 136 -3.44 12.93 5.57
CA LEU A 136 -3.71 11.56 5.14
C LEU A 136 -3.57 11.46 3.62
N ARG A 137 -4.26 12.32 2.87
CA ARG A 137 -4.19 12.33 1.41
C ARG A 137 -2.78 12.57 0.87
N ALA A 138 -2.01 13.47 1.50
CA ALA A 138 -0.63 13.74 1.11
C ALA A 138 0.31 12.55 1.38
N ALA A 139 0.07 11.79 2.44
CA ALA A 139 0.86 10.61 2.77
C ALA A 139 0.67 9.45 1.78
N GLU A 140 -0.45 9.37 1.07
CA GLU A 140 -0.64 8.39 0.00
C GLU A 140 0.42 8.47 -1.11
N LEU A 141 1.00 9.65 -1.36
CA LEU A 141 2.07 9.87 -2.36
C LEU A 141 3.31 8.99 -2.10
N TYR A 142 3.50 8.52 -0.86
CA TYR A 142 4.67 7.74 -0.47
C TYR A 142 4.54 6.25 -0.81
N PHE A 143 3.32 5.74 -0.95
CA PHE A 143 3.07 4.32 -1.21
C PHE A 143 2.21 4.06 -2.45
N ARG A 144 1.67 5.10 -3.09
CA ARG A 144 0.92 5.00 -4.35
C ARG A 144 1.49 5.92 -5.42
N PRO A 145 1.84 5.41 -6.61
CA PRO A 145 2.21 6.23 -7.75
C PRO A 145 1.11 7.24 -8.09
N GLN A 146 1.52 8.45 -8.46
CA GLN A 146 0.60 9.53 -8.76
C GLN A 146 0.82 10.05 -10.18
N LYS A 147 -0.29 10.39 -10.84
CA LYS A 147 -0.28 11.18 -12.07
C LYS A 147 -0.38 12.66 -11.73
N MET A 148 0.61 13.43 -12.18
CA MET A 148 0.65 14.89 -12.06
C MET A 148 0.04 15.53 -13.29
N THR A 149 -0.89 16.47 -13.12
CA THR A 149 -1.49 17.24 -14.21
C THR A 149 -1.43 18.73 -13.90
N LEU A 150 -1.19 19.53 -14.94
CA LEU A 150 -1.34 20.98 -14.88
C LEU A 150 -2.69 21.36 -15.46
N HIS A 151 -3.55 21.97 -14.65
CA HIS A 151 -4.88 22.40 -15.09
C HIS A 151 -5.16 23.82 -14.59
N GLY A 152 -5.35 24.77 -15.51
CA GLY A 152 -5.62 26.17 -15.14
C GLY A 152 -4.53 26.83 -14.29
N GLY A 153 -3.28 26.37 -14.43
CA GLY A 153 -2.15 26.84 -13.62
C GLY A 153 -1.99 26.16 -12.25
N ALA A 154 -2.93 25.29 -11.86
CA ALA A 154 -2.81 24.46 -10.68
C ALA A 154 -2.10 23.14 -10.99
N LEU A 155 -1.22 22.69 -10.09
CA LEU A 155 -0.59 21.37 -10.13
C LEU A 155 -1.41 20.38 -9.30
N ILE A 156 -2.05 19.44 -9.96
CA ILE A 156 -2.93 18.45 -9.33
C ILE A 156 -2.27 17.08 -9.36
N SER A 157 -2.26 16.40 -8.21
CA SER A 157 -1.84 15.01 -8.04
C SER A 157 -3.06 14.12 -7.87
N ALA A 158 -3.16 13.06 -8.67
CA ALA A 158 -4.19 12.04 -8.51
C ALA A 158 -3.56 10.64 -8.59
N ASP A 159 -4.19 9.66 -7.94
CA ASP A 159 -3.71 8.28 -7.96
C ASP A 159 -3.66 7.72 -9.39
N GLU A 160 -2.52 7.13 -9.77
CA GLU A 160 -2.31 6.64 -11.13
C GLU A 160 -3.22 5.45 -11.46
N GLU A 161 -3.51 4.57 -10.50
CA GLU A 161 -4.39 3.42 -10.69
C GLU A 161 -5.84 3.88 -10.90
N THR A 162 -6.32 4.82 -10.07
CA THR A 162 -7.65 5.43 -10.24
C THR A 162 -7.79 6.09 -11.61
N ILE A 163 -6.80 6.89 -12.05
CA ILE A 163 -6.82 7.53 -13.37
C ILE A 163 -6.85 6.48 -14.50
N SER A 164 -6.01 5.45 -14.39
CA SER A 164 -5.87 4.43 -15.43
C SER A 164 -7.13 3.57 -15.54
N GLY A 165 -7.79 3.26 -14.41
CA GLY A 165 -9.06 2.55 -14.37
C GLY A 165 -10.22 3.34 -15.00
N LEU A 166 -10.20 4.67 -14.91
CA LEU A 166 -11.20 5.53 -15.57
C LEU A 166 -11.07 5.50 -17.10
N GLY A 167 -9.88 5.31 -17.64
CA GLY A 167 -9.63 5.17 -19.08
C GLY A 167 -10.19 3.87 -19.70
N GLN A 168 -10.61 2.90 -18.89
CA GLN A 168 -11.19 1.63 -19.36
C GLN A 168 -12.73 1.66 -19.43
N ARG A 169 -13.40 2.73 -18.97
CA ARG A 169 -14.85 2.88 -19.17
C ARG A 169 -15.13 3.22 -20.65
N PRO A 170 -15.96 2.44 -21.36
CA PRO A 170 -16.25 2.72 -22.76
C PRO A 170 -16.93 4.09 -22.87
N LEU A 171 -16.29 4.99 -23.61
CA LEU A 171 -16.86 6.29 -23.95
C LEU A 171 -18.11 6.09 -24.81
N SER A 172 -19.14 6.92 -24.61
CA SER A 172 -20.21 6.99 -25.60
C SER A 172 -19.61 7.53 -26.92
N PRO A 173 -20.02 7.02 -28.10
CA PRO A 173 -19.44 7.42 -29.39
C PRO A 173 -19.44 8.94 -29.63
N LEU A 174 -20.42 9.66 -29.08
CA LEU A 174 -20.52 11.12 -29.14
C LEU A 174 -19.42 11.84 -28.37
N VAL A 175 -19.03 11.34 -27.19
CA VAL A 175 -17.97 11.93 -26.35
C VAL A 175 -16.60 11.75 -27.02
N SER A 176 -16.36 10.59 -27.64
CA SER A 176 -15.15 10.34 -28.43
C SER A 176 -15.05 11.25 -29.68
N MET A 177 -16.18 11.56 -30.33
CA MET A 177 -16.20 12.43 -31.52
C MET A 177 -15.97 13.92 -31.22
N LEU A 178 -16.30 14.38 -30.00
CA LEU A 178 -16.18 15.79 -29.61
C LEU A 178 -14.80 16.19 -29.07
N GLY A 179 -13.87 15.24 -28.94
CA GLY A 179 -12.51 15.50 -28.43
C GLY A 179 -12.48 16.04 -27.00
N LEU A 180 -13.57 15.88 -26.25
CA LEU A 180 -13.66 16.30 -24.87
C LEU A 180 -12.88 15.29 -24.02
N PRO A 181 -11.91 15.72 -23.19
CA PRO A 181 -11.28 14.82 -22.24
C PRO A 181 -12.38 14.22 -21.37
N SER A 182 -12.34 12.91 -21.14
CA SER A 182 -13.20 12.29 -20.14
C SER A 182 -12.78 12.83 -18.77
N ALA A 183 -13.36 13.95 -18.38
CA ALA A 183 -13.38 14.38 -16.99
C ALA A 183 -14.28 13.38 -16.27
N ALA A 184 -13.73 12.21 -15.95
CA ALA A 184 -14.03 11.69 -14.64
C ALA A 184 -13.56 12.79 -13.69
N GLU A 185 -14.53 13.53 -13.14
CA GLU A 185 -14.30 14.57 -12.15
C GLU A 185 -13.67 13.88 -10.94
N ILE A 186 -12.34 13.82 -10.93
CA ILE A 186 -11.62 13.40 -9.74
C ILE A 186 -11.74 14.57 -8.80
N ASP A 187 -12.52 14.36 -7.74
CA ASP A 187 -12.74 15.31 -6.68
C ASP A 187 -11.39 15.76 -6.11
N VAL A 188 -11.08 17.04 -6.21
CA VAL A 188 -9.93 17.62 -5.52
C VAL A 188 -10.31 17.81 -4.06
N LEU A 189 -9.46 17.33 -3.14
CA LEU A 189 -9.65 17.52 -1.71
C LEU A 189 -9.70 19.01 -1.37
N SER A 190 -10.76 19.41 -0.67
CA SER A 190 -11.03 20.77 -0.21
C SER A 190 -11.57 20.72 1.22
N ASP A 191 -11.65 21.87 1.89
CA ASP A 191 -12.23 21.95 3.24
C ASP A 191 -13.69 21.51 3.27
N GLU A 192 -14.42 21.65 2.16
CA GLU A 192 -15.84 21.30 2.04
C GLU A 192 -16.06 19.79 2.00
N ASN A 193 -15.15 19.03 1.39
CA ASN A 193 -15.26 17.57 1.24
C ASN A 193 -14.32 16.77 2.15
N ALA A 194 -13.42 17.43 2.90
CA ALA A 194 -12.42 16.79 3.75
C ALA A 194 -13.02 15.81 4.77
N GLN A 195 -14.18 16.13 5.35
CA GLN A 195 -14.84 15.23 6.31
C GLN A 195 -15.23 13.87 5.70
N GLY A 196 -15.46 13.81 4.39
CA GLY A 196 -15.79 12.58 3.66
C GLY A 196 -14.58 11.66 3.42
N TYR A 197 -13.35 12.14 3.65
CA TYR A 197 -12.12 11.41 3.34
C TYR A 197 -12.08 10.02 3.99
N TRP A 198 -12.39 9.91 5.28
CA TRP A 198 -12.28 8.66 6.04
C TRP A 198 -13.10 7.52 5.44
N GLN A 199 -14.31 7.83 4.98
CA GLN A 199 -15.22 6.86 4.35
C GLN A 199 -14.70 6.36 2.99
N ARG A 200 -13.79 7.12 2.36
CA ARG A 200 -13.21 6.87 1.04
C ARG A 200 -11.72 6.52 1.12
N SER A 201 -11.15 6.41 2.32
CA SER A 201 -9.68 6.36 2.48
C SER A 201 -9.04 5.13 1.82
N ASP A 202 -9.76 4.02 1.69
CA ASP A 202 -9.30 2.81 0.98
C ASP A 202 -9.57 2.83 -0.54
N VAL A 203 -10.28 3.86 -1.04
CA VAL A 203 -10.62 4.00 -2.47
C VAL A 203 -9.54 4.80 -3.23
N PHE A 204 -8.79 5.67 -2.54
CA PHE A 204 -7.71 6.48 -3.11
C PHE A 204 -8.15 7.31 -4.32
N ASP A 205 -9.36 7.87 -4.27
CA ASP A 205 -10.02 8.52 -5.41
C ASP A 205 -10.06 10.04 -5.35
N LEU A 206 -9.48 10.65 -4.31
CA LEU A 206 -9.35 12.10 -4.18
C LEU A 206 -8.06 12.59 -4.83
N ALA A 207 -8.11 13.76 -5.47
CA ALA A 207 -6.93 14.48 -5.93
C ALA A 207 -6.42 15.47 -4.87
N LEU A 208 -5.17 15.87 -5.00
CA LEU A 208 -4.52 16.84 -4.11
C LEU A 208 -3.93 17.99 -4.93
N ASP A 209 -4.27 19.23 -4.57
CA ASP A 209 -3.68 20.44 -5.14
C ASP A 209 -2.33 20.72 -4.46
N LEU A 210 -1.25 20.57 -5.22
CA LEU A 210 0.14 20.78 -4.79
C LEU A 210 0.70 22.13 -5.26
N SER A 211 -0.15 23.04 -5.70
CA SER A 211 0.28 24.38 -6.12
C SER A 211 0.86 25.17 -4.94
N ALA A 212 1.80 26.08 -5.22
CA ALA A 212 2.41 26.91 -4.19
C ALA A 212 1.35 27.71 -3.40
N GLY A 213 1.46 27.69 -2.07
CA GLY A 213 0.53 28.38 -1.17
C GLY A 213 -0.81 27.67 -0.95
N ARG A 214 -0.95 26.41 -1.39
CA ARG A 214 -2.14 25.58 -1.16
C ARG A 214 -1.88 24.56 -0.05
N ARG A 215 -2.93 24.22 0.71
CA ARG A 215 -2.86 23.30 1.87
C ARG A 215 -2.24 21.95 1.53
N GLY A 216 -2.42 21.44 0.30
CA GLY A 216 -1.86 20.15 -0.08
C GLY A 216 -0.33 20.10 -0.08
N LEU A 217 0.33 21.19 -0.48
CA LEU A 217 1.78 21.29 -0.45
C LEU A 217 2.31 21.39 1.00
N ASP A 218 1.64 22.16 1.85
CA ASP A 218 1.97 22.28 3.28
C ASP A 218 1.80 20.93 3.99
N ALA A 219 0.72 20.20 3.68
CA ALA A 219 0.48 18.87 4.21
C ALA A 219 1.54 17.87 3.78
N LEU A 220 1.98 17.91 2.52
CA LEU A 220 3.08 17.08 2.03
C LEU A 220 4.40 17.38 2.76
N ALA A 221 4.70 18.66 3.00
CA ALA A 221 5.88 19.06 3.77
C ALA A 221 5.81 18.52 5.22
N GLU A 222 4.65 18.61 5.85
CA GLU A 222 4.43 18.09 7.21
C GLU A 222 4.54 16.56 7.29
N VAL A 223 3.97 15.83 6.33
CA VAL A 223 4.16 14.37 6.24
C VAL A 223 5.65 14.04 6.08
N THR A 224 6.35 14.76 5.21
CA THR A 224 7.80 14.58 5.00
C THR A 224 8.59 14.80 6.29
N ARG A 225 8.24 15.83 7.06
CA ARG A 225 8.86 16.11 8.36
C ARG A 225 8.62 15.01 9.38
N ARG A 226 7.45 14.36 9.37
CA ARG A 226 7.14 13.24 10.29
C ARG A 226 7.77 11.91 9.86
N TRP A 227 8.01 11.76 8.56
CA TRP A 227 8.62 10.57 7.98
C TRP A 227 10.12 10.47 8.27
N ILE A 228 10.82 11.61 8.31
CA ILE A 228 12.26 11.73 8.58
C ILE A 228 12.55 11.64 10.08
#